data_AF-A0A6H9S243-F1
#
_entry.id   AF-A0A6H9S243-F1
#
_cell.length_a   1.000
_cell.length_b   1.000
_cell.length_c   1.000
_cell.angle_alpha   90.00
_cell.angle_beta   90.00
_cell.angle_gamma   90.00
#
_symmetry.space_group_name_H-M   'P 1'
#
loop_
_entity.id
_entity.type
_entity.pdbx_description
1 polymer ?
#
loop_
_entity_poly.entity_id
_entity_poly.type
_entity_poly.pdbx_seq_one_letter_code
_entity_poly.pdbx_strand_id
1 'polypeptide(L)'
;AVGLIYSAPNLYPDDPAIQVSGASTALQVTQADLDRASAALKASNIEVKAASIAENGKGGLLRLAKAEDQLPAKDVVRKALGDDYVVALNLAQTTPQWLRKLGAHPMKLGLDLSGGVHFLLEVDMEKALDARLKVYEGDVKSLLRKERVRYR
;
A
#
# COMPACT_ATOMS: atom_id res chain seq x y z
N ALA A 1 -13.37 -20.01 -33.93
CA ALA A 1 -14.04 -19.27 -32.84
C ALA A 1 -13.16 -19.23 -31.57
N VAL A 2 -11.97 -18.61 -31.64
CA VAL A 2 -10.99 -18.54 -30.53
C VAL A 2 -10.60 -17.08 -30.18
N GLY A 3 -11.11 -16.09 -30.93
CA GLY A 3 -10.77 -14.67 -30.74
C GLY A 3 -11.55 -13.94 -29.63
N LEU A 4 -12.63 -14.52 -29.10
CA LEU A 4 -13.46 -13.90 -28.05
C LEU A 4 -12.89 -14.06 -26.63
N ILE A 5 -11.91 -14.95 -26.44
CA ILE A 5 -11.33 -15.23 -25.10
C ILE A 5 -10.06 -14.39 -24.85
N TYR A 6 -9.43 -13.85 -25.90
CA TYR A 6 -8.15 -13.11 -25.79
C TYR A 6 -8.28 -11.58 -25.93
N SER A 7 -9.48 -11.07 -26.25
CA SER A 7 -9.70 -9.65 -26.60
C SER A 7 -10.39 -8.81 -25.54
N ALA A 8 -10.55 -9.32 -24.32
CA ALA A 8 -11.07 -8.52 -23.20
C ALA A 8 -9.97 -8.29 -22.14
N PRO A 9 -9.01 -7.39 -22.39
CA PRO A 9 -7.97 -7.01 -21.44
C PRO A 9 -8.53 -6.24 -20.21
N ASN A 10 -9.85 -6.19 -20.02
CA ASN A 10 -10.53 -5.43 -18.97
C ASN A 10 -11.73 -6.18 -18.35
N LEU A 11 -11.73 -7.51 -18.35
CA LEU A 11 -12.85 -8.31 -17.82
C LEU A 11 -12.92 -8.33 -16.27
N TYR A 12 -11.81 -8.01 -15.59
CA TYR A 12 -11.70 -8.00 -14.14
C TYR A 12 -10.87 -6.80 -13.67
N PRO A 13 -11.36 -5.55 -13.83
CA PRO A 13 -10.74 -4.42 -13.17
C PRO A 13 -10.83 -4.62 -11.64
N ASP A 14 -9.80 -4.20 -10.91
CA ASP A 14 -9.83 -4.28 -9.46
C ASP A 14 -10.94 -3.36 -8.92
N ASP A 15 -11.73 -3.86 -7.97
CA ASP A 15 -12.78 -3.07 -7.36
C ASP A 15 -12.16 -2.04 -6.41
N PRO A 16 -12.57 -0.75 -6.48
CA PRO A 16 -12.14 0.24 -5.51
C PRO A 16 -12.58 -0.19 -4.11
N ALA A 17 -11.68 -0.16 -3.14
CA ALA A 17 -11.96 -0.63 -1.79
C ALA A 17 -11.35 0.26 -0.71
N ILE A 18 -11.86 0.09 0.51
CA ILE A 18 -11.27 0.62 1.73
C ILE A 18 -10.92 -0.54 2.64
N GLN A 19 -9.69 -0.50 3.14
CA GLN A 19 -9.23 -1.42 4.16
C GLN A 19 -9.30 -0.74 5.52
N VAL A 20 -9.87 -1.47 6.48
CA VAL A 20 -9.94 -1.11 7.89
C VAL A 20 -9.07 -2.10 8.64
N SER A 21 -8.17 -1.62 9.50
CA SER A 21 -7.37 -2.46 10.41
C SER A 21 -7.30 -1.79 11.78
N GLY A 22 -7.11 -2.57 12.84
CA GLY A 22 -6.86 -1.99 14.15
C GLY A 22 -5.57 -1.17 14.18
N ALA A 23 -5.55 -0.07 14.93
CA ALA A 23 -4.36 0.74 15.14
C ALA A 23 -3.26 0.00 15.94
N SER A 24 -3.65 -1.06 16.66
CA SER A 24 -2.73 -1.96 17.36
C SER A 24 -2.92 -3.40 16.87
N THR A 25 -1.86 -4.22 17.01
CA THR A 25 -1.89 -5.64 16.62
C THR A 25 -2.88 -6.48 17.47
N ALA A 26 -3.27 -5.97 18.65
CA ALA A 26 -4.22 -6.63 19.54
C ALA A 26 -5.69 -6.33 19.17
N LEU A 27 -5.95 -5.21 18.48
CA LEU A 27 -7.30 -4.82 18.10
C LEU A 27 -7.70 -5.52 16.80
N GLN A 28 -8.66 -6.44 16.92
CA GLN A 28 -9.24 -7.14 15.78
C GLN A 28 -10.42 -6.37 15.20
N VAL A 29 -10.61 -6.48 13.89
CA VAL A 29 -11.77 -5.89 13.21
C VAL A 29 -12.91 -6.90 13.27
N THR A 30 -14.03 -6.50 13.87
CA THR A 30 -15.20 -7.36 14.01
C THR A 30 -16.24 -7.08 12.92
N GLN A 31 -17.21 -7.98 12.78
CA GLN A 31 -18.33 -7.76 11.87
C GLN A 31 -19.15 -6.51 12.25
N ALA A 32 -19.31 -6.25 13.55
CA ALA A 32 -20.01 -5.06 14.04
C ALA A 32 -19.33 -3.76 13.59
N ASP A 33 -17.99 -3.73 13.54
CA ASP A 33 -17.23 -2.59 13.05
C ASP A 33 -17.46 -2.38 11.55
N LEU A 34 -17.47 -3.46 10.77
CA LEU A 34 -17.79 -3.41 9.35
C LEU A 34 -19.22 -2.98 9.07
N ASP A 35 -20.18 -3.40 9.89
CA ASP A 35 -21.58 -3.02 9.78
C ASP A 35 -21.76 -1.54 10.11
N ARG A 36 -21.10 -1.04 11.17
CA ARG A 36 -21.06 0.39 11.51
C ARG A 36 -20.44 1.23 10.39
N ALA A 37 -19.31 0.80 9.84
CA ALA A 37 -18.67 1.45 8.70
C ALA A 37 -19.59 1.47 7.46
N SER A 38 -20.23 0.34 7.16
CA SER A 38 -21.16 0.21 6.04
C SER A 38 -22.40 1.10 6.19
N ALA A 39 -22.94 1.21 7.41
CA ALA A 39 -24.06 2.09 7.72
C ALA A 39 -23.68 3.57 7.54
N ALA A 40 -22.50 3.98 7.99
CA ALA A 40 -22.00 5.34 7.82
C ALA A 40 -21.79 5.71 6.35
N LEU A 41 -21.29 4.77 5.55
CA LEU A 41 -21.14 4.94 4.10
C LEU A 41 -22.50 5.10 3.40
N LYS A 42 -23.48 4.24 3.74
CA LYS A 42 -24.85 4.36 3.21
C LYS A 42 -25.50 5.68 3.59
N ALA A 43 -25.32 6.15 4.83
CA ALA A 43 -25.81 7.45 5.29
C ALA A 43 -25.18 8.63 4.53
N SER A 44 -23.96 8.44 4.00
CA SER A 44 -23.25 9.42 3.16
C SER A 44 -23.51 9.22 1.67
N ASN A 45 -24.50 8.40 1.30
CA ASN A 45 -24.88 8.09 -0.09
C ASN A 45 -23.76 7.41 -0.90
N ILE A 46 -22.89 6.64 -0.23
CA ILE A 46 -21.82 5.85 -0.83
C ILE A 46 -22.24 4.39 -0.90
N GLU A 47 -22.20 3.82 -2.10
CA GLU A 47 -22.64 2.45 -2.35
C GLU A 47 -21.53 1.43 -2.05
N VAL A 48 -21.84 0.49 -1.17
CA VAL A 48 -20.95 -0.61 -0.76
C VAL A 48 -21.38 -1.89 -1.48
N LYS A 49 -20.51 -2.43 -2.33
CA LYS A 49 -20.73 -3.69 -3.05
C LYS A 49 -20.64 -4.91 -2.12
N ALA A 50 -19.62 -4.94 -1.27
CA ALA A 50 -19.36 -6.05 -0.38
C ALA A 50 -18.51 -5.62 0.81
N ALA A 51 -18.71 -6.25 1.96
CA ALA A 51 -17.84 -6.14 3.11
C ALA A 51 -17.31 -7.54 3.47
N SER A 52 -16.00 -7.67 3.67
CA SER A 52 -15.36 -8.94 4.01
C SER A 52 -14.32 -8.74 5.09
N ILE A 53 -14.29 -9.61 6.10
CA ILE A 53 -13.22 -9.66 7.10
C ILE A 53 -12.08 -10.50 6.52
N ALA A 54 -10.83 -10.07 6.73
CA ALA A 54 -9.65 -10.85 6.39
C ALA A 54 -9.63 -12.15 7.21
N GLU A 55 -9.18 -13.25 6.64
CA GLU A 55 -9.16 -14.57 7.29
C GLU A 55 -8.39 -14.58 8.63
N ASN A 56 -7.47 -13.63 8.83
CA ASN A 56 -6.71 -13.48 10.06
C ASN A 56 -7.37 -12.57 11.12
N GLY A 57 -8.57 -12.01 10.86
CA GLY A 57 -9.30 -11.10 11.77
C GLY A 57 -8.63 -9.74 12.00
N LYS A 58 -7.46 -9.49 11.40
CA LYS A 58 -6.66 -8.28 11.62
C LYS A 58 -7.07 -7.11 10.74
N GLY A 59 -8.00 -7.32 9.81
CA GLY A 59 -8.51 -6.27 8.96
C GLY A 59 -9.83 -6.65 8.33
N GLY A 60 -10.55 -5.64 7.88
CA GLY A 60 -11.74 -5.76 7.07
C GLY A 60 -11.59 -4.95 5.79
N LEU A 61 -12.35 -5.32 4.78
CA LEU A 61 -12.28 -4.74 3.45
C LEU A 61 -13.70 -4.44 2.96
N LEU A 62 -13.97 -3.17 2.66
CA LEU A 62 -15.22 -2.70 2.08
C LEU A 62 -14.98 -2.36 0.61
N ARG A 63 -15.62 -3.09 -0.30
CA ARG A 63 -15.60 -2.82 -1.74
C ARG A 63 -16.66 -1.77 -2.07
N LEU A 64 -16.25 -0.75 -2.81
CA LEU A 64 -17.10 0.36 -3.24
C LEU A 64 -17.55 0.16 -4.68
N ALA A 65 -18.63 0.82 -5.05
CA ALA A 65 -19.10 0.82 -6.43
C ALA A 65 -18.15 1.60 -7.35
N LYS A 66 -17.64 2.75 -6.89
CA LYS A 66 -16.86 3.69 -7.68
C LYS A 66 -15.56 4.11 -7.00
N ALA A 67 -14.56 4.46 -7.81
CA ALA A 67 -13.25 4.90 -7.31
C ALA A 67 -13.29 6.33 -6.75
N GLU A 68 -14.10 7.21 -7.34
CA GLU A 68 -14.33 8.59 -6.86
C GLU A 68 -14.84 8.64 -5.41
N ASP A 69 -15.54 7.60 -4.97
CA ASP A 69 -16.09 7.51 -3.63
C ASP A 69 -15.05 7.08 -2.58
N GLN A 70 -13.86 6.60 -2.98
CA GLN A 70 -12.85 6.08 -2.05
C GLN A 70 -12.34 7.13 -1.06
N LEU A 71 -12.04 8.34 -1.54
CA LEU A 71 -11.57 9.43 -0.69
C LEU A 71 -12.63 9.87 0.33
N PRO A 72 -13.86 10.24 -0.06
CA PRO A 72 -14.89 10.60 0.90
C PRO A 72 -15.27 9.42 1.81
N ALA A 73 -15.28 8.20 1.30
CA ALA A 73 -15.54 7.01 2.10
C ALA A 73 -14.48 6.80 3.18
N LYS A 74 -13.19 7.07 2.90
CA LYS A 74 -12.11 7.00 3.90
C LYS A 74 -12.38 7.94 5.07
N ASP A 75 -12.82 9.15 4.77
CA ASP A 75 -13.09 10.17 5.78
C ASP A 75 -14.33 9.86 6.60
N VAL A 76 -15.39 9.35 5.96
CA VAL A 76 -16.62 8.90 6.64
C VAL A 76 -16.34 7.73 7.58
N VAL A 77 -15.64 6.70 7.10
CA VAL A 77 -15.34 5.50 7.89
C VAL A 77 -14.39 5.83 9.05
N ARG A 78 -13.38 6.68 8.82
CA ARG A 78 -12.49 7.14 9.90
C ARG A 78 -13.27 7.88 10.99
N LYS A 79 -14.19 8.76 10.63
CA LYS A 79 -15.06 9.45 11.60
C LYS A 79 -16.00 8.50 12.34
N ALA A 80 -16.50 7.46 11.67
CA ALA A 80 -17.46 6.51 12.26
C ALA A 80 -16.80 5.51 13.22
N LEU A 81 -15.57 5.08 12.93
CA LEU A 81 -14.84 4.09 13.73
C LEU A 81 -13.92 4.72 14.79
N GLY A 82 -13.50 5.98 14.58
CA GLY A 82 -12.60 6.67 15.49
C GLY A 82 -11.12 6.32 15.27
N ASP A 83 -10.26 6.84 16.15
CA ASP A 83 -8.80 6.79 16.01
C ASP A 83 -8.20 5.42 16.35
N ASP A 84 -8.99 4.51 16.93
CA ASP A 84 -8.58 3.13 17.21
C ASP A 84 -8.41 2.29 15.93
N TYR A 85 -8.89 2.79 14.79
CA TYR A 85 -8.84 2.09 13.50
C TYR A 85 -8.07 2.90 12.45
N VAL A 86 -7.23 2.18 11.70
CA VAL A 86 -6.53 2.70 10.53
C VAL A 86 -7.37 2.40 9.30
N VAL A 87 -7.72 3.44 8.56
CA VAL A 87 -8.52 3.37 7.33
C VAL A 87 -7.65 3.76 6.14
N ALA A 88 -7.42 2.82 5.24
CA ALA A 88 -6.56 2.98 4.06
C ALA A 88 -7.32 2.72 2.76
N LEU A 89 -6.88 3.37 1.67
CA LEU A 89 -7.37 3.10 0.33
C LEU A 89 -6.73 1.80 -0.18
N ASN A 90 -7.52 0.94 -0.83
CA ASN A 90 -7.03 -0.31 -1.40
C ASN A 90 -7.79 -0.65 -2.70
N LEU A 91 -7.29 -1.64 -3.44
CA LEU A 91 -7.93 -2.22 -4.61
C LEU A 91 -8.17 -3.71 -4.35
N ALA A 92 -9.43 -4.14 -4.47
CA ALA A 92 -9.81 -5.53 -4.25
C ALA A 92 -9.73 -6.31 -5.56
N GLN A 93 -8.84 -7.29 -5.61
CA GLN A 93 -8.69 -8.13 -6.79
C GLN A 93 -9.97 -8.91 -7.09
N THR A 94 -10.50 -8.72 -8.31
CA THR A 94 -11.68 -9.42 -8.82
C THR A 94 -11.31 -10.69 -9.61
N THR A 95 -10.00 -10.97 -9.77
CA THR A 95 -9.48 -12.10 -10.54
C THR A 95 -9.88 -13.46 -9.95
N PRO A 96 -10.69 -14.27 -10.67
CA PRO A 96 -11.11 -15.58 -10.20
C PRO A 96 -9.94 -16.58 -10.07
N GLN A 97 -10.06 -17.54 -9.16
CA GLN A 97 -9.02 -18.55 -8.91
C GLN A 97 -8.72 -19.44 -10.12
N TRP A 98 -9.71 -19.72 -10.98
CA TRP A 98 -9.50 -20.50 -12.21
C TRP A 98 -8.65 -19.75 -13.25
N LEU A 99 -8.73 -18.42 -13.28
CA LEU A 99 -7.94 -17.56 -14.17
C LEU A 99 -6.47 -17.46 -13.69
N ARG A 100 -6.26 -17.39 -12.37
CA ARG A 100 -4.91 -17.41 -11.76
C ARG A 100 -4.16 -18.71 -12.06
N LYS A 101 -4.85 -19.85 -12.06
CA LYS A 101 -4.24 -21.17 -12.33
C LYS A 101 -3.71 -21.32 -13.76
N LEU A 102 -4.17 -20.49 -14.71
CA LEU A 102 -3.70 -20.45 -16.09
C LEU A 102 -2.52 -19.48 -16.30
N GLY A 103 -1.99 -18.87 -15.25
CA GLY A 103 -0.83 -17.97 -15.33
C GLY A 103 -1.16 -16.55 -15.78
N ALA A 104 -2.44 -16.23 -15.98
CA ALA A 104 -2.90 -14.87 -16.26
C ALA A 104 -2.79 -14.02 -14.99
N HIS A 105 -1.67 -13.30 -14.86
CA HIS A 105 -1.53 -12.25 -13.87
C HIS A 105 -2.12 -10.97 -14.46
N PRO A 106 -2.88 -10.19 -13.67
CA PRO A 106 -3.25 -8.84 -14.06
C PRO A 106 -2.00 -8.09 -14.52
N MET A 107 -2.03 -7.48 -15.70
CA MET A 107 -0.94 -6.61 -16.13
C MET A 107 -0.76 -5.52 -15.08
N LYS A 108 0.47 -5.28 -14.64
CA LYS A 108 0.79 -4.13 -13.81
C LYS A 108 0.50 -2.88 -14.63
N LEU A 109 -0.67 -2.29 -14.42
CA LEU A 109 -1.03 -1.00 -14.97
C LEU A 109 0.04 0.00 -14.48
N GLY A 110 0.63 0.75 -15.41
CA GLY A 110 1.67 1.72 -15.09
C GLY A 110 1.19 2.75 -14.06
N LEU A 111 2.14 3.41 -13.39
CA LEU A 111 1.92 4.36 -12.29
C LEU A 111 0.79 5.38 -12.56
N ASP A 112 0.63 5.77 -13.83
CA ASP A 112 -0.36 6.74 -14.31
C ASP A 112 -1.82 6.30 -14.09
N LEU A 113 -2.09 4.99 -14.13
CA LEU A 113 -3.43 4.43 -13.96
C LEU A 113 -3.70 3.89 -12.54
N SER A 114 -2.68 3.81 -11.69
CA SER A 114 -2.77 3.30 -10.31
C SER A 114 -2.58 4.37 -9.23
N GLY A 115 -2.35 5.63 -9.61
CA GLY A 115 -2.28 6.76 -8.66
C GLY A 115 -1.15 6.64 -7.63
N GLY A 116 0.03 6.20 -8.04
CA GLY A 116 1.20 6.09 -7.15
C GLY A 116 2.06 7.35 -7.11
N VAL A 117 2.76 7.59 -5.99
CA VAL A 117 3.71 8.69 -5.85
C VAL A 117 5.04 8.35 -6.55
N HIS A 118 5.54 9.27 -7.38
CA HIS A 118 6.87 9.17 -7.98
C HIS A 118 7.93 9.52 -6.94
N PHE A 119 8.75 8.55 -6.55
CA PHE A 119 9.83 8.75 -5.59
C PHE A 119 11.17 8.74 -6.33
N LEU A 120 11.81 9.90 -6.40
CA LEU A 120 13.15 10.06 -6.95
C LEU A 120 14.16 10.00 -5.81
N LEU A 121 15.03 8.99 -5.82
CA LEU A 121 16.16 8.89 -4.92
C LEU A 121 17.43 9.30 -5.66
N GLU A 122 17.98 10.44 -5.30
CA GLU A 122 19.29 10.89 -5.79
C GLU A 122 20.34 10.66 -4.71
N VAL A 123 21.47 10.10 -5.13
CA VAL A 123 22.63 9.94 -4.25
C VAL A 123 23.49 11.20 -4.35
N ASP A 124 23.69 11.88 -3.23
CA ASP A 124 24.60 13.02 -3.10
C ASP A 124 26.06 12.52 -3.13
N MET A 125 26.64 12.53 -4.34
CA MET A 125 28.00 12.04 -4.58
C MET A 125 29.06 12.90 -3.92
N GLU A 126 28.81 14.20 -3.73
CA GLU A 126 29.74 15.10 -3.03
C GLU A 126 29.87 14.69 -1.57
N LYS A 127 28.75 14.50 -0.86
CA LYS A 127 28.79 13.98 0.53
C LYS A 127 29.40 12.60 0.64
N ALA A 128 29.14 11.72 -0.33
CA ALA A 128 29.72 10.38 -0.33
C ALA A 128 31.25 10.41 -0.44
N LEU A 129 31.79 11.29 -1.30
CA LEU A 129 33.23 11.51 -1.45
C LEU A 129 33.83 12.15 -0.19
N ASP A 130 33.17 13.13 0.39
CA ASP A 130 33.66 13.86 1.56
C ASP A 130 33.74 12.96 2.81
N ALA A 131 32.72 12.10 2.99
CA ALA A 131 32.73 11.06 4.01
C ALA A 131 33.85 10.05 3.77
N ARG A 132 34.09 9.66 2.51
CA ARG A 132 35.16 8.73 2.17
C ARG A 132 36.55 9.32 2.42
N LEU A 133 36.73 10.61 2.16
CA LEU A 133 37.98 11.32 2.42
C LEU A 133 38.31 11.36 3.93
N LYS A 134 37.31 11.64 4.78
CA LYS A 134 37.47 11.63 6.24
C LYS A 134 37.85 10.25 6.78
N VAL A 135 37.30 9.18 6.22
CA VAL A 135 37.69 7.81 6.56
C VAL A 135 39.16 7.58 6.21
N TYR A 136 39.59 7.96 5.01
CA TYR A 136 40.99 7.83 4.61
C TYR A 136 41.94 8.64 5.49
N GLU A 137 41.57 9.85 5.89
CA GLU A 137 42.38 10.66 6.81
C GLU A 137 42.55 9.96 8.17
N GLY A 138 41.47 9.36 8.70
CA GLY A 138 41.49 8.56 9.92
C GLY A 138 42.41 7.34 9.80
N ASP A 139 42.30 6.62 8.70
CA ASP A 139 43.11 5.42 8.41
C ASP A 139 44.61 5.77 8.30
N VAL A 140 44.94 6.86 7.60
CA VAL A 140 46.32 7.35 7.46
C VAL A 140 46.89 7.74 8.83
N LYS A 141 46.15 8.48 9.65
CA LYS A 141 46.57 8.82 11.02
C LYS A 141 46.77 7.57 11.89
N SER A 142 45.92 6.56 11.72
CA SER A 142 46.03 5.28 12.43
C SER A 142 47.28 4.51 12.00
N LEU A 143 47.54 4.41 10.70
CA LEU A 143 48.73 3.77 10.13
C LEU A 143 50.02 4.46 10.58
N LEU A 144 50.09 5.80 10.52
CA LEU A 144 51.26 6.55 10.98
C LEU A 144 51.55 6.35 12.47
N ARG A 145 50.49 6.26 13.31
CA ARG A 145 50.64 5.92 14.73
C ARG A 145 51.16 4.50 14.93
N LYS A 146 50.66 3.53 14.15
CA LYS A 146 51.10 2.13 14.19
C LYS A 146 52.58 1.98 13.83
N GLU A 147 53.02 2.69 12.79
CA GLU A 147 54.42 2.69 12.31
C GLU A 147 55.35 3.62 13.13
N ARG A 148 54.87 4.19 14.24
CA ARG A 148 55.63 5.09 15.14
C ARG A 148 56.29 6.29 14.44
N VAL A 149 55.72 6.76 13.33
CA VAL A 149 56.18 7.96 12.62
C VAL A 149 55.70 9.19 13.40
N ARG A 150 56.58 9.82 14.18
CA ARG A 150 56.25 11.07 14.89
C ARG A 150 56.24 12.25 13.92
N TYR A 151 55.25 13.12 14.09
CA TYR A 151 55.23 14.46 13.50
C TYR A 151 56.48 15.21 13.99
N ARG A 152 57.36 15.61 13.07
CA ARG A 152 58.42 16.61 13.31
C ARG A 152 57.98 17.92 12.69
#